data_AF-A0A1X6X855-F1
#
_entry.id   AF-A0A1X6X855-F1
#
_cell.length_a   1.000
_cell.length_b   1.000
_cell.length_c   1.000
_cell.angle_alpha   90.00
_cell.angle_beta   90.00
_cell.angle_gamma   90.00
#
_symmetry.space_group_name_H-M   'P 1'
#
loop_
_entity.id
_entity.type
_entity.pdbx_description
1 polymer ?
#
loop_
_entity_poly.entity_id
_entity_poly.type
_entity_poly.pdbx_seq_one_letter_code
_entity_poly.pdbx_strand_id
1 'polypeptide(L)'
;MAGRTGGRGGRGAAAGRGSGRAPGPAKGAAGSVGRPTGRDRTAQDGASTTRRGRTGATREAVRVDAPTPPEPRTLRVGFVPGVEPDRFARRWSAGERRDLLDLRPVALSAQETALTDGTCDMCFMRLPLSAALGASCHIVELWEERPAIVVGDEHVLSVLDEIRDADLVGETEIGEQHPDDAADRVAVAASGAGFACMPLSLARLHHRKDAVHRPHLDGAPTRIALVWPRESDDDLRQEFVGVVRGRTVRSSRRPRPDGA
;
A
#
# COMPACT_ATOMS: atom_id res chain seq x y z
N MET A 1 -27.58 9.89 57.63
CA MET A 1 -27.77 11.24 58.22
C MET A 1 -26.42 11.95 58.20
N ALA A 2 -26.41 13.19 57.67
CA ALA A 2 -25.41 14.26 57.80
C ALA A 2 -23.91 13.94 57.50
N GLY A 3 -23.18 14.70 56.69
CA GLY A 3 -23.45 16.00 56.09
C GLY A 3 -22.45 16.37 54.98
N ARG A 4 -22.98 17.14 54.02
CA ARG A 4 -22.29 17.96 53.00
C ARG A 4 -21.52 19.08 53.72
N THR A 5 -20.44 19.66 53.21
CA THR A 5 -20.25 20.68 52.14
C THR A 5 -18.76 21.08 52.23
N GLY A 6 -18.03 21.66 51.28
CA GLY A 6 -18.26 22.26 49.98
C GLY A 6 -16.92 22.92 49.55
N GLY A 7 -16.74 23.22 48.27
CA GLY A 7 -15.55 23.92 47.78
C GLY A 7 -15.72 24.33 46.32
N ARG A 8 -16.16 25.57 46.11
CA ARG A 8 -16.34 26.25 44.81
C ARG A 8 -15.15 27.18 44.55
N GLY A 9 -14.84 27.40 43.28
CA GLY A 9 -14.12 28.59 42.76
C GLY A 9 -12.74 28.24 42.18
N GLY A 10 -12.32 28.71 40.99
CA GLY A 10 -12.84 29.81 40.19
C GLY A 10 -12.34 29.79 38.74
N ARG A 11 -12.89 30.73 37.99
CA ARG A 11 -12.76 30.96 36.54
C ARG A 11 -11.58 31.89 36.22
N GLY A 12 -11.09 31.81 34.98
CA GLY A 12 -10.35 32.86 34.26
C GLY A 12 -9.60 32.24 33.06
N ALA A 13 -10.02 32.32 31.80
CA ALA A 13 -10.28 33.45 30.89
C ALA A 13 -9.10 33.72 29.91
N ALA A 14 -9.49 33.83 28.63
CA ALA A 14 -8.90 34.63 27.54
C ALA A 14 -7.75 34.08 26.68
N ALA A 15 -8.15 33.72 25.45
CA ALA A 15 -7.75 34.32 24.16
C ALA A 15 -6.27 34.32 23.72
N GLY A 16 -6.04 33.67 22.57
CA GLY A 16 -4.91 33.92 21.68
C GLY A 16 -5.28 33.62 20.24
N ARG A 17 -5.63 34.65 19.47
CA ARG A 17 -5.83 34.60 18.00
C ARG A 17 -4.44 34.61 17.35
N GLY A 18 -4.22 33.76 16.35
CA GLY A 18 -3.02 33.75 15.52
C GLY A 18 -3.34 33.32 14.10
N SER A 19 -3.70 34.29 13.27
CA SER A 19 -3.93 34.16 11.82
C SER A 19 -2.72 34.64 11.04
N GLY A 20 -2.32 33.88 10.00
CA GLY A 20 -1.32 34.25 9.00
C GLY A 20 -0.34 33.09 8.77
N ARG A 21 0.05 32.69 7.56
CA ARG A 21 -0.01 33.33 6.25
C ARG A 21 0.35 32.26 5.20
N ALA A 22 -0.39 32.18 4.11
CA ALA A 22 -0.03 31.38 2.93
C ALA A 22 1.02 32.11 2.06
N PRO A 23 1.88 31.39 1.33
CA PRO A 23 2.57 31.93 0.16
C PRO A 23 1.90 31.45 -1.14
N GLY A 24 1.49 32.41 -1.97
CA GLY A 24 1.14 32.21 -3.38
C GLY A 24 2.38 32.16 -4.29
N PRO A 25 2.17 31.88 -5.60
CA PRO A 25 3.21 31.37 -6.49
C PRO A 25 4.00 32.47 -7.21
N ALA A 26 5.27 32.21 -7.49
CA ALA A 26 6.10 33.04 -8.38
C ALA A 26 6.13 32.45 -9.80
N LYS A 27 5.63 33.26 -10.76
CA LYS A 27 5.85 33.14 -12.20
C LYS A 27 7.10 33.94 -12.60
N GLY A 28 7.93 33.40 -13.48
CA GLY A 28 8.87 34.13 -14.34
C GLY A 28 9.03 33.34 -15.64
N ALA A 29 8.44 33.80 -16.76
CA ALA A 29 9.07 34.63 -17.79
C ALA A 29 10.19 33.84 -18.52
N ALA A 30 9.91 33.22 -19.67
CA ALA A 30 9.85 33.83 -21.01
C ALA A 30 11.21 34.39 -21.48
N GLY A 31 11.86 33.66 -22.38
CA GLY A 31 13.04 34.08 -23.13
C GLY A 31 13.04 33.42 -24.50
N SER A 32 12.31 34.01 -25.43
CA SER A 32 12.40 33.75 -26.87
C SER A 32 13.60 34.50 -27.46
N VAL A 33 14.24 33.94 -28.50
CA VAL A 33 14.56 34.57 -29.80
C VAL A 33 15.70 33.79 -30.47
N GLY A 34 15.49 33.38 -31.72
CA GLY A 34 16.52 32.78 -32.57
C GLY A 34 15.96 32.22 -33.88
N ARG A 35 15.71 33.09 -34.87
CA ARG A 35 15.54 32.81 -36.32
C ARG A 35 16.24 33.97 -37.06
N PRO A 36 16.43 33.94 -38.39
CA PRO A 36 16.57 32.86 -39.38
C PRO A 36 17.80 33.06 -40.29
N THR A 37 18.02 32.17 -41.27
CA THR A 37 18.44 32.42 -42.68
C THR A 37 18.78 31.04 -43.30
N GLY A 38 18.58 30.68 -44.56
CA GLY A 38 17.99 31.21 -45.81
C GLY A 38 17.66 29.97 -46.69
N ARG A 39 16.54 29.95 -47.43
CA ARG A 39 16.40 30.25 -48.86
C ARG A 39 17.07 29.26 -49.83
N ASP A 40 16.26 28.48 -50.54
CA ASP A 40 16.13 28.41 -52.02
C ASP A 40 15.03 27.38 -52.36
N ARG A 41 13.90 27.72 -53.02
CA ARG A 41 13.62 28.07 -54.44
C ARG A 41 14.02 26.96 -55.43
N THR A 42 13.01 26.29 -56.00
CA THR A 42 12.55 26.27 -57.43
C THR A 42 11.59 25.10 -57.62
N ALA A 43 10.30 25.33 -57.93
CA ALA A 43 9.70 25.44 -59.27
C ALA A 43 9.74 24.09 -60.04
N GLN A 44 8.63 23.35 -60.17
CA GLN A 44 7.44 23.53 -61.04
C GLN A 44 7.54 22.68 -62.32
N ASP A 45 6.43 21.97 -62.60
CA ASP A 45 5.75 21.84 -63.90
C ASP A 45 5.52 20.43 -64.48
N GLY A 46 4.28 20.28 -64.96
CA GLY A 46 3.85 19.36 -66.01
C GLY A 46 3.21 18.06 -65.51
N ALA A 47 2.10 17.56 -66.03
CA ALA A 47 1.07 18.08 -66.92
C ALA A 47 -0.09 17.08 -66.84
N SER A 48 -1.30 17.62 -66.98
CA SER A 48 -2.58 16.94 -67.10
C SER A 48 -2.66 15.98 -68.30
N THR A 49 -3.31 14.81 -68.15
CA THR A 49 -4.21 14.28 -69.19
C THR A 49 -5.17 13.17 -68.73
N THR A 50 -6.43 13.35 -69.10
CA THR A 50 -7.41 12.31 -69.53
C THR A 50 -8.20 11.50 -68.50
N ARG A 51 -9.36 12.08 -68.15
CA ARG A 51 -10.71 11.50 -68.05
C ARG A 51 -10.90 10.04 -68.50
N ARG A 52 -11.36 9.17 -67.59
CA ARG A 52 -12.34 8.10 -67.88
C ARG A 52 -13.16 7.77 -66.64
N GLY A 53 -14.47 7.95 -66.76
CA GLY A 53 -15.42 7.57 -65.73
C GLY A 53 -15.43 6.06 -65.51
N ARG A 54 -15.44 5.67 -64.24
CA ARG A 54 -15.95 4.38 -63.81
C ARG A 54 -16.75 4.62 -62.55
N THR A 55 -18.07 4.54 -62.69
CA THR A 55 -19.05 4.37 -61.62
C THR A 55 -18.66 3.12 -60.82
N GLY A 56 -17.83 3.31 -59.81
CA GLY A 56 -17.58 2.34 -58.75
C GLY A 56 -18.54 2.66 -57.63
N ALA A 57 -19.53 1.81 -57.42
CA ALA A 57 -20.42 1.87 -56.27
C ALA A 57 -19.60 2.09 -55.00
N THR A 58 -19.87 3.19 -54.30
CA THR A 58 -19.47 3.37 -52.91
C THR A 58 -20.13 2.26 -52.11
N ARG A 59 -19.45 1.13 -51.97
CA ARG A 59 -19.63 0.29 -50.79
C ARG A 59 -19.16 1.14 -49.64
N GLU A 60 -20.11 1.82 -49.01
CA GLU A 60 -19.97 2.38 -47.69
C GLU A 60 -19.53 1.23 -46.80
N ALA A 61 -18.22 1.16 -46.55
CA ALA A 61 -17.67 0.22 -45.62
C ALA A 61 -18.27 0.59 -44.26
N VAL A 62 -19.24 -0.19 -43.81
CA VAL A 62 -19.66 -0.20 -42.42
C VAL A 62 -18.37 -0.45 -41.65
N ARG A 63 -17.80 0.62 -41.08
CA ARG A 63 -16.80 0.48 -40.03
C ARG A 63 -17.58 -0.17 -38.90
N VAL A 64 -17.45 -1.49 -38.79
CA VAL A 64 -17.79 -2.18 -37.55
C VAL A 64 -16.88 -1.50 -36.54
N ASP A 65 -17.49 -0.66 -35.70
CA ASP A 65 -16.77 -0.02 -34.62
C ASP A 65 -16.12 -1.17 -33.84
N ALA A 66 -14.79 -1.21 -33.82
CA ALA A 66 -14.11 -2.24 -33.05
C ALA A 66 -14.63 -2.10 -31.62
N PRO A 67 -15.07 -3.19 -30.96
CA PRO A 67 -15.70 -3.09 -29.65
C PRO A 67 -14.79 -2.25 -28.75
N THR A 68 -15.34 -1.13 -28.25
CA THR A 68 -14.64 -0.25 -27.32
C THR A 68 -14.08 -1.13 -26.22
N PRO A 69 -12.75 -1.16 -26.02
CA PRO A 69 -12.17 -2.02 -25.02
C PRO A 69 -12.80 -1.66 -23.67
N PRO A 70 -13.15 -2.67 -22.84
CA PRO A 70 -13.82 -2.43 -21.57
C PRO A 70 -13.06 -1.39 -20.75
N GLU A 71 -13.79 -0.62 -19.95
CA GLU A 71 -13.19 0.39 -19.10
C GLU A 71 -12.22 -0.27 -18.10
N PRO A 72 -11.08 0.39 -17.80
CA PRO A 72 -10.12 -0.14 -16.84
C PRO A 72 -10.79 -0.31 -15.47
N ARG A 73 -10.61 -1.47 -14.87
CA ARG A 73 -11.12 -1.77 -13.53
C ARG A 73 -10.13 -1.27 -12.49
N THR A 74 -10.61 -0.96 -11.29
CA THR A 74 -9.77 -0.62 -10.14
C THR A 74 -9.82 -1.75 -9.14
N LEU A 75 -8.65 -2.31 -8.79
CA LEU A 75 -8.49 -3.28 -7.72
C LEU A 75 -8.07 -2.56 -6.43
N ARG A 76 -8.94 -2.56 -5.41
CA ARG A 76 -8.67 -1.94 -4.10
C ARG A 76 -8.00 -2.95 -3.18
N VAL A 77 -6.75 -2.71 -2.81
CA VAL A 77 -5.97 -3.62 -1.98
C VAL A 77 -5.62 -2.97 -0.65
N GLY A 78 -6.21 -3.51 0.41
CA GLY A 78 -5.93 -3.13 1.80
C GLY A 78 -4.57 -3.63 2.27
N PHE A 79 -3.96 -2.94 3.22
CA PHE A 79 -2.75 -3.41 3.90
C PHE A 79 -2.68 -2.91 5.34
N VAL A 80 -2.33 -3.82 6.26
CA VAL A 80 -2.16 -3.51 7.67
C VAL A 80 -0.83 -2.78 7.96
N PRO A 81 -0.71 -2.06 9.09
CA PRO A 81 0.50 -1.31 9.42
C PRO A 81 1.73 -2.23 9.46
N GLY A 82 2.85 -1.76 8.91
CA GLY A 82 4.10 -2.53 8.82
C GLY A 82 4.25 -3.36 7.54
N VAL A 83 3.19 -3.50 6.74
CA VAL A 83 3.29 -4.06 5.39
C VAL A 83 3.65 -2.95 4.39
N GLU A 84 4.63 -3.21 3.52
CA GLU A 84 5.06 -2.30 2.46
C GLU A 84 4.55 -2.78 1.07
N PRO A 85 3.32 -2.41 0.66
CA PRO A 85 2.71 -2.89 -0.59
C PRO A 85 3.31 -2.25 -1.86
N ASP A 86 4.07 -1.16 -1.72
CA ASP A 86 4.59 -0.36 -2.84
C ASP A 86 5.38 -1.18 -3.87
N ARG A 87 6.09 -2.21 -3.41
CA ARG A 87 6.83 -3.10 -4.32
C ARG A 87 5.87 -3.82 -5.28
N PHE A 88 4.69 -4.21 -4.81
CA PHE A 88 3.69 -4.86 -5.64
C PHE A 88 3.01 -3.86 -6.57
N ALA A 89 2.75 -2.63 -6.11
CA ALA A 89 2.25 -1.57 -6.99
C ALA A 89 3.22 -1.25 -8.14
N ARG A 90 4.53 -1.14 -7.85
CA ARG A 90 5.55 -0.93 -8.89
C ARG A 90 5.57 -2.07 -9.91
N ARG A 91 5.48 -3.33 -9.46
CA ARG A 91 5.40 -4.49 -10.37
C ARG A 91 4.08 -4.55 -11.14
N TRP A 92 2.99 -4.10 -10.54
CA TRP A 92 1.67 -3.99 -11.17
C TRP A 92 1.71 -2.98 -12.32
N SER A 93 2.21 -1.77 -12.08
CA SER A 93 2.31 -0.74 -13.12
C SER A 93 3.33 -1.07 -14.22
N ALA A 94 4.28 -1.97 -13.98
CA ALA A 94 5.31 -2.34 -14.94
C ALA A 94 4.89 -3.38 -15.99
N GLY A 95 3.86 -4.18 -15.73
CA GLY A 95 3.21 -4.93 -16.80
C GLY A 95 2.25 -3.98 -17.50
N GLU A 96 2.23 -3.96 -18.83
CA GLU A 96 1.39 -3.10 -19.67
C GLU A 96 -0.13 -3.35 -19.44
N ARG A 97 -0.61 -3.03 -18.25
CA ARG A 97 -1.96 -3.30 -17.75
C ARG A 97 -2.77 -2.02 -17.81
N ARG A 98 -4.04 -2.16 -18.18
CA ARG A 98 -5.01 -1.06 -18.13
C ARG A 98 -5.65 -0.93 -16.75
N ASP A 99 -5.81 -2.05 -16.04
CA ASP A 99 -6.44 -2.08 -14.73
C ASP A 99 -5.57 -1.36 -13.67
N LEU A 100 -6.22 -0.57 -12.83
CA LEU A 100 -5.60 0.28 -11.81
C LEU A 100 -5.50 -0.46 -10.48
N LEU A 101 -4.49 -0.12 -9.69
CA LEU A 101 -4.31 -0.61 -8.33
C LEU A 101 -4.48 0.56 -7.35
N ASP A 102 -5.42 0.43 -6.43
CA ASP A 102 -5.69 1.40 -5.36
C ASP A 102 -5.29 0.80 -4.02
N LEU A 103 -4.18 1.29 -3.43
CA LEU A 103 -3.66 0.80 -2.16
C LEU A 103 -4.29 1.57 -0.99
N ARG A 104 -4.87 0.83 -0.03
CA ARG A 104 -5.57 1.40 1.12
C ARG A 104 -4.93 0.98 2.44
N PRO A 105 -4.41 1.91 3.25
CA PRO A 105 -4.04 1.60 4.63
C PRO A 105 -5.28 1.15 5.40
N VAL A 106 -5.18 0.03 6.13
CA VAL A 106 -6.26 -0.52 6.96
C VAL A 106 -5.71 -0.73 8.36
N ALA A 107 -6.44 -0.30 9.40
CA ALA A 107 -6.07 -0.57 10.78
C ALA A 107 -6.05 -2.10 11.04
N LEU A 108 -5.18 -2.58 11.94
CA LEU A 108 -5.10 -4.01 12.21
C LEU A 108 -6.44 -4.52 12.78
N SER A 109 -7.08 -3.74 13.65
CA SER A 109 -8.41 -4.05 14.19
C SER A 109 -9.52 -4.14 13.13
N ALA A 110 -9.32 -3.50 11.98
CA ALA A 110 -10.31 -3.41 10.90
C ALA A 110 -9.99 -4.32 9.70
N GLN A 111 -8.91 -5.11 9.76
CA GLN A 111 -8.43 -5.87 8.60
C GLN A 111 -9.50 -6.80 8.02
N GLU A 112 -10.25 -7.51 8.87
CA GLU A 112 -11.32 -8.42 8.44
C GLU A 112 -12.54 -7.66 7.91
N THR A 113 -12.96 -6.62 8.65
CA THR A 113 -14.12 -5.79 8.28
C THR A 113 -13.93 -5.14 6.92
N ALA A 114 -12.71 -4.71 6.60
CA ALA A 114 -12.41 -4.08 5.31
C ALA A 114 -12.70 -4.98 4.09
N LEU A 115 -12.70 -6.31 4.26
CA LEU A 115 -13.16 -7.23 3.21
C LEU A 115 -14.66 -7.46 3.27
N THR A 116 -15.22 -7.65 4.47
CA THR A 116 -16.63 -8.01 4.62
C THR A 116 -17.59 -6.87 4.29
N ASP A 117 -17.17 -5.62 4.47
CA ASP A 117 -17.94 -4.42 4.08
C ASP A 117 -17.66 -3.96 2.64
N GLY A 118 -16.74 -4.63 1.93
CA GLY A 118 -16.38 -4.30 0.55
C GLY A 118 -15.55 -3.02 0.39
N THR A 119 -14.95 -2.49 1.46
CA THR A 119 -14.00 -1.36 1.40
C THR A 119 -12.78 -1.72 0.56
N CYS A 120 -12.31 -2.97 0.67
CA CYS A 120 -11.21 -3.54 -0.09
C CYS A 120 -11.67 -4.80 -0.85
N ASP A 121 -11.10 -5.00 -2.04
CA ASP A 121 -11.31 -6.20 -2.86
C ASP A 121 -10.39 -7.35 -2.44
N MET A 122 -9.22 -7.01 -1.91
CA MET A 122 -8.22 -7.90 -1.35
C MET A 122 -7.50 -7.18 -0.20
N CYS A 123 -6.87 -7.90 0.73
CA CYS A 123 -6.12 -7.26 1.82
C CYS A 123 -4.90 -8.08 2.26
N PHE A 124 -3.78 -7.40 2.51
CA PHE A 124 -2.63 -7.96 3.22
C PHE A 124 -2.88 -7.91 4.73
N MET A 125 -3.07 -9.08 5.34
CA MET A 125 -3.49 -9.25 6.73
C MET A 125 -2.48 -10.04 7.55
N ARG A 126 -2.51 -9.85 8.88
CA ARG A 126 -1.84 -10.73 9.84
C ARG A 126 -2.73 -11.91 10.22
N LEU A 127 -2.15 -13.10 10.25
CA LEU A 127 -2.78 -14.33 10.74
C LEU A 127 -2.57 -14.48 12.27
N PRO A 128 -3.46 -15.19 12.98
CA PRO A 128 -4.66 -15.89 12.48
C PRO A 128 -5.84 -14.94 12.20
N LEU A 129 -6.72 -15.37 11.30
CA LEU A 129 -8.02 -14.73 11.05
C LEU A 129 -9.13 -15.48 11.79
N SER A 130 -10.29 -14.85 11.93
CA SER A 130 -11.48 -15.51 12.45
C SER A 130 -11.85 -16.75 11.61
N ALA A 131 -12.41 -17.76 12.27
CA ALA A 131 -12.85 -18.98 11.59
C ALA A 131 -13.90 -18.70 10.49
N ALA A 132 -14.75 -17.69 10.72
CA ALA A 132 -15.76 -17.26 9.76
C ALA A 132 -15.13 -16.71 8.47
N LEU A 133 -14.17 -15.78 8.60
CA LEU A 133 -13.48 -15.23 7.43
C LEU A 133 -12.60 -16.28 6.74
N GLY A 134 -11.93 -17.13 7.53
CA GLY A 134 -11.07 -18.19 7.01
C GLY A 134 -11.81 -19.22 6.14
N ALA A 135 -13.09 -19.49 6.43
CA ALA A 135 -13.91 -20.40 5.64
C ALA A 135 -14.40 -19.80 4.31
N SER A 136 -14.64 -18.49 4.26
CA SER A 136 -15.22 -17.80 3.10
C SER A 136 -14.19 -17.15 2.17
N CYS A 137 -12.92 -17.09 2.57
CA CYS A 137 -11.86 -16.44 1.81
C CYS A 137 -10.82 -17.40 1.23
N HIS A 138 -10.19 -16.95 0.15
CA HIS A 138 -8.87 -17.44 -0.23
C HIS A 138 -7.83 -16.79 0.67
N ILE A 139 -6.87 -17.58 1.12
CA ILE A 139 -5.75 -17.14 1.95
C ILE A 139 -4.47 -17.60 1.26
N VAL A 140 -3.62 -16.65 0.91
CA VAL A 140 -2.29 -16.92 0.36
C VAL A 140 -1.26 -16.38 1.35
N GLU A 141 -0.67 -17.28 2.13
CA GLU A 141 0.47 -16.96 3.00
C GLU A 141 1.66 -16.49 2.15
N LEU A 142 2.32 -15.42 2.59
CA LEU A 142 3.36 -14.75 1.83
C LEU A 142 4.71 -14.81 2.53
N TRP A 143 4.79 -14.25 3.73
CA TRP A 143 6.03 -14.22 4.52
C TRP A 143 5.73 -14.24 6.01
N GLU A 144 6.76 -14.60 6.78
CA GLU A 144 6.76 -14.52 8.22
C GLU A 144 7.48 -13.23 8.68
N GLU A 145 6.90 -12.55 9.65
CA GLU A 145 7.46 -11.43 10.36
C GLU A 145 8.12 -11.95 11.63
N ARG A 146 9.43 -11.71 11.76
CA ARG A 146 10.16 -12.05 13.00
C ARG A 146 9.63 -11.19 14.15
N PRO A 147 9.49 -11.74 15.36
CA PRO A 147 9.18 -10.96 16.54
C PRO A 147 10.40 -10.12 16.96
N ALA A 148 10.11 -9.01 17.63
CA ALA A 148 11.10 -8.11 18.18
C ALA A 148 10.67 -7.66 19.58
N ILE A 149 11.67 -7.53 20.45
CA ILE A 149 11.53 -6.92 21.76
C ILE A 149 11.91 -5.45 21.63
N VAL A 150 11.03 -4.58 22.13
CA VAL A 150 11.26 -3.14 22.23
C VAL A 150 11.45 -2.77 23.69
N VAL A 151 12.51 -2.02 23.98
CA VAL A 151 12.86 -1.51 25.31
C VAL A 151 13.31 -0.05 25.21
N GLY A 152 13.42 0.64 26.34
CA GLY A 152 14.12 1.94 26.41
C GLY A 152 15.59 1.81 26.02
N ASP A 153 16.17 2.90 25.51
CA ASP A 153 17.58 2.95 25.11
C ASP A 153 18.56 2.74 26.28
N GLU A 154 18.20 3.18 27.48
CA GLU A 154 18.96 2.95 28.73
C GLU A 154 18.70 1.58 29.38
N HIS A 155 17.84 0.74 28.81
CA HIS A 155 17.55 -0.59 29.35
C HIS A 155 18.73 -1.55 29.12
N VAL A 156 19.04 -2.45 30.06
CA VAL A 156 20.17 -3.39 29.92
C VAL A 156 20.07 -4.25 28.66
N LEU A 157 18.86 -4.65 28.26
CA LEU A 157 18.63 -5.41 27.03
C LEU A 157 18.94 -4.64 25.73
N SER A 158 19.07 -3.31 25.77
CA SER A 158 19.34 -2.49 24.59
C SER A 158 20.73 -2.77 24.00
N VAL A 159 21.69 -3.25 24.82
CA VAL A 159 23.07 -3.52 24.38
C VAL A 159 23.25 -4.88 23.72
N LEU A 160 22.25 -5.77 23.82
CA LEU A 160 22.29 -7.09 23.17
C LEU A 160 21.97 -6.93 21.69
N ASP A 161 22.54 -7.77 20.83
CA ASP A 161 22.19 -7.79 19.40
C ASP A 161 20.88 -8.53 19.12
N GLU A 162 20.58 -9.55 19.93
CA GLU A 162 19.40 -10.42 19.85
C GLU A 162 18.99 -10.80 21.28
N ILE A 163 17.70 -11.10 21.48
CA ILE A 163 17.11 -11.40 22.80
C ILE A 163 16.47 -12.79 22.77
N ARG A 164 16.67 -13.55 23.86
CA ARG A 164 16.08 -14.87 24.11
C ARG A 164 15.13 -14.83 25.31
N ASP A 165 14.32 -15.87 25.47
CA ASP A 165 13.39 -15.96 26.60
C ASP A 165 14.11 -15.92 27.96
N ALA A 166 15.33 -16.46 28.02
CA ALA A 166 16.16 -16.43 29.22
C ALA A 166 16.54 -15.01 29.66
N ASP A 167 16.68 -14.07 28.71
CA ASP A 167 17.03 -12.68 28.99
C ASP A 167 15.82 -11.87 29.49
N LEU A 168 14.60 -12.38 29.25
CA LEU A 168 13.34 -11.74 29.66
C LEU A 168 12.87 -12.19 31.05
N VAL A 169 13.58 -13.11 31.70
CA VAL A 169 13.21 -13.62 33.02
C VAL A 169 13.29 -12.50 34.07
N GLY A 170 12.15 -12.17 34.68
CA GLY A 170 12.05 -11.11 35.67
C GLY A 170 11.76 -9.73 35.07
N GLU A 171 11.75 -9.60 33.75
CA GLU A 171 11.35 -8.38 33.05
C GLU A 171 9.84 -8.27 32.96
N THR A 172 9.32 -7.03 32.93
CA THR A 172 7.88 -6.78 32.82
C THR A 172 7.47 -6.63 31.36
N GLU A 173 6.56 -7.47 30.88
CA GLU A 173 5.98 -7.31 29.55
C GLU A 173 4.83 -6.29 29.54
N ILE A 174 4.90 -5.36 28.60
CA ILE A 174 3.83 -4.46 28.21
C ILE A 174 2.97 -5.19 27.18
N GLY A 175 1.95 -5.90 27.67
CA GLY A 175 1.04 -6.69 26.85
C GLY A 175 0.12 -5.86 25.96
N GLU A 176 -0.32 -6.45 24.85
CA GLU A 176 -1.30 -5.86 23.94
C GLU A 176 -2.66 -5.67 24.63
N GLN A 177 -3.19 -4.45 24.56
CA GLN A 177 -4.55 -4.09 25.02
C GLN A 177 -5.51 -3.88 23.85
N HIS A 178 -4.98 -3.51 22.68
CA HIS A 178 -5.74 -3.32 21.45
C HIS A 178 -4.84 -3.59 20.22
N PRO A 179 -5.37 -4.17 19.12
CA PRO A 179 -4.54 -4.50 17.94
C PRO A 179 -3.78 -3.32 17.31
N ASP A 180 -4.24 -2.08 17.55
CA ASP A 180 -3.64 -0.86 17.01
C ASP A 180 -2.79 -0.07 18.04
N ASP A 181 -2.51 -0.64 19.21
CA ASP A 181 -1.80 0.07 20.30
C ASP A 181 -0.26 -0.01 20.22
N ALA A 182 0.29 -0.57 19.13
CA ALA A 182 1.73 -0.80 19.01
C ALA A 182 2.56 0.48 19.27
N ALA A 183 2.11 1.64 18.77
CA ALA A 183 2.76 2.92 19.02
C ALA A 183 2.82 3.28 20.52
N ASP A 184 1.72 3.04 21.25
CA ASP A 184 1.62 3.33 22.68
C ASP A 184 2.49 2.36 23.49
N ARG A 185 2.50 1.08 23.12
CA ARG A 185 3.37 0.08 23.76
C ARG A 185 4.85 0.41 23.58
N VAL A 186 5.25 0.88 22.38
CA VAL A 186 6.60 1.40 22.15
C VAL A 186 6.89 2.62 23.05
N ALA A 187 5.92 3.52 23.23
CA ALA A 187 6.09 4.68 24.10
C ALA A 187 6.25 4.32 25.58
N VAL A 188 5.51 3.31 26.07
CA VAL A 188 5.62 2.82 27.45
C VAL A 188 6.94 2.05 27.65
N ALA A 189 7.38 1.26 26.67
CA ALA A 189 8.68 0.59 26.73
C ALA A 189 9.82 1.61 26.79
N ALA A 190 9.74 2.68 25.99
CA ALA A 190 10.69 3.78 25.99
C ALA A 190 10.81 4.51 27.33
N SER A 191 9.74 4.51 28.16
CA SER A 191 9.80 5.10 29.50
C SER A 191 10.53 4.22 30.53
N GLY A 192 11.01 3.04 30.13
CA GLY A 192 11.67 2.07 31.01
C GLY A 192 10.72 1.28 31.90
N ALA A 193 9.42 1.26 31.60
CA ALA A 193 8.42 0.53 32.39
C ALA A 193 8.45 -1.00 32.17
N GLY A 194 9.20 -1.46 31.17
CA GLY A 194 9.29 -2.85 30.77
C GLY A 194 9.63 -2.98 29.29
N PHE A 195 9.29 -4.12 28.69
CA PHE A 195 9.50 -4.41 27.28
C PHE A 195 8.18 -4.66 26.55
N ALA A 196 8.15 -4.42 25.24
CA ALA A 196 7.02 -4.80 24.39
C ALA A 196 7.46 -5.81 23.32
N CYS A 197 6.73 -6.92 23.19
CA CYS A 197 6.91 -7.87 22.09
C CYS A 197 5.93 -7.58 20.94
N MET A 198 6.43 -7.47 19.71
CA MET A 198 5.62 -7.23 18.51
C MET A 198 6.36 -7.66 17.23
N PRO A 199 5.67 -7.75 16.07
CA PRO A 199 6.33 -7.92 14.79
C PRO A 199 7.41 -6.85 14.54
N LEU A 200 8.58 -7.26 14.01
CA LEU A 200 9.70 -6.36 13.72
C LEU A 200 9.31 -5.21 12.78
N SER A 201 8.36 -5.43 11.88
CA SER A 201 7.82 -4.38 11.00
C SER A 201 7.12 -3.27 11.78
N LEU A 202 6.35 -3.59 12.83
CA LEU A 202 5.72 -2.60 13.71
C LEU A 202 6.74 -1.87 14.58
N ALA A 203 7.73 -2.60 15.12
CA ALA A 203 8.83 -1.98 15.87
C ALA A 203 9.61 -0.97 15.02
N ARG A 204 9.82 -1.26 13.73
CA ARG A 204 10.43 -0.33 12.77
C ARG A 204 9.52 0.84 12.43
N LEU A 205 8.24 0.57 12.20
CA LEU A 205 7.24 1.60 11.88
C LEU A 205 7.13 2.65 12.99
N HIS A 206 7.15 2.20 14.24
CA HIS A 206 7.01 3.06 15.42
C HIS A 206 8.36 3.41 16.07
N HIS A 207 9.45 3.31 15.32
CA HIS A 207 10.78 3.67 15.81
C HIS A 207 10.82 5.09 16.38
N ARG A 208 11.47 5.23 17.53
CA ARG A 208 11.71 6.49 18.23
C ARG A 208 13.11 6.48 18.84
N LYS A 209 13.65 7.68 19.08
CA LYS A 209 15.07 7.87 19.46
C LYS A 209 15.46 7.26 20.81
N ASP A 210 14.49 7.16 21.71
CA ASP A 210 14.56 6.71 23.10
C ASP A 210 14.06 5.27 23.27
N ALA A 211 13.97 4.53 22.16
CA ALA A 211 13.62 3.12 22.17
C ALA A 211 14.54 2.34 21.24
N VAL A 212 14.85 1.12 21.65
CA VAL A 212 15.66 0.18 20.90
C VAL A 212 14.85 -1.09 20.66
N HIS A 213 14.90 -1.62 19.44
CA HIS A 213 14.32 -2.92 19.13
C HIS A 213 15.43 -3.94 18.81
N ARG A 214 15.25 -5.17 19.31
CA ARG A 214 16.11 -6.32 19.03
C ARG A 214 15.30 -7.52 18.58
N PRO A 215 15.80 -8.35 17.63
CA PRO A 215 15.14 -9.60 17.28
C PRO A 215 14.93 -10.49 18.50
N HIS A 216 13.74 -11.07 18.61
CA HIS A 216 13.42 -12.11 19.61
C HIS A 216 13.59 -13.47 18.95
N LEU A 217 14.55 -14.28 19.41
CA LEU A 217 14.89 -15.55 18.76
C LEU A 217 13.92 -16.68 19.06
N ASP A 218 13.40 -16.71 20.29
CA ASP A 218 12.53 -17.78 20.77
C ASP A 218 11.03 -17.47 20.56
N GLY A 219 10.73 -16.24 20.13
CA GLY A 219 9.36 -15.77 19.89
C GLY A 219 8.70 -16.42 18.69
N ALA A 220 7.39 -16.65 18.80
CA ALA A 220 6.59 -17.12 17.68
C ALA A 220 6.52 -16.05 16.56
N PRO A 221 6.75 -16.40 15.29
CA PRO A 221 6.60 -15.45 14.20
C PRO A 221 5.13 -15.12 13.95
N THR A 222 4.89 -13.93 13.40
CA THR A 222 3.59 -13.57 12.82
C THR A 222 3.62 -13.83 11.32
N ARG A 223 2.48 -14.16 10.70
CA ARG A 223 2.42 -14.40 9.25
C ARG A 223 1.59 -13.35 8.54
N ILE A 224 2.09 -12.88 7.39
CA ILE A 224 1.32 -12.05 6.46
C ILE A 224 0.74 -12.91 5.35
N ALA A 225 -0.54 -12.72 5.08
CA ALA A 225 -1.25 -13.33 3.97
C ALA A 225 -1.96 -12.29 3.11
N LEU A 226 -2.12 -12.59 1.82
CA LEU A 226 -3.08 -11.90 0.96
C LEU A 226 -4.41 -12.66 1.00
N VAL A 227 -5.49 -11.94 1.28
CA VAL A 227 -6.81 -12.50 1.55
C VAL A 227 -7.86 -11.84 0.67
N TRP A 228 -8.80 -12.62 0.12
CA TRP A 228 -9.96 -12.13 -0.62
C TRP A 228 -11.14 -13.13 -0.62
N PRO A 229 -12.40 -12.67 -0.80
CA PRO A 229 -13.56 -13.56 -0.82
C PRO A 229 -13.51 -14.58 -1.97
N ARG A 230 -13.91 -15.83 -1.70
CA ARG A 230 -13.95 -16.91 -2.71
C ARG A 230 -14.94 -16.66 -3.84
N GLU A 231 -16.06 -16.04 -3.53
CA GLU A 231 -17.11 -15.71 -4.51
C GLU A 231 -16.68 -14.62 -5.51
N SER A 232 -15.67 -13.83 -5.16
CA SER A 232 -15.16 -12.73 -5.96
C SER A 232 -13.89 -13.09 -6.72
N ASP A 233 -13.53 -14.38 -6.79
CA ASP A 233 -12.30 -14.82 -7.44
C ASP A 233 -12.41 -14.68 -8.97
N ASP A 234 -11.63 -13.74 -9.52
CA ASP A 234 -11.66 -13.38 -10.94
C ASP A 234 -10.23 -13.24 -11.51
N ASP A 235 -10.14 -13.09 -12.83
CA ASP A 235 -8.86 -12.97 -13.54
C ASP A 235 -8.01 -11.79 -13.03
N LEU A 236 -8.64 -10.70 -12.58
CA LEU A 236 -7.95 -9.52 -12.06
C LEU A 236 -7.24 -9.83 -10.74
N ARG A 237 -7.93 -10.49 -9.81
CA ARG A 237 -7.33 -10.92 -8.53
C ARG A 237 -6.26 -11.98 -8.76
N GLN A 238 -6.50 -12.95 -9.64
CA GLN A 238 -5.51 -13.97 -9.98
C GLN A 238 -4.25 -13.38 -10.62
N GLU A 239 -4.40 -12.36 -11.45
CA GLU A 239 -3.27 -11.62 -12.00
C GLU A 239 -2.46 -10.92 -10.90
N PHE A 240 -3.14 -10.26 -9.94
CA PHE A 240 -2.48 -9.60 -8.81
C PHE A 240 -1.77 -10.61 -7.91
N VAL A 241 -2.38 -11.77 -7.64
CA VAL A 241 -1.72 -12.89 -6.95
C VAL A 241 -0.45 -13.33 -7.68
N GLY A 242 -0.48 -13.36 -9.02
CA GLY A 242 0.69 -13.60 -9.85
C GLY A 242 1.83 -12.59 -9.59
N VAL A 243 1.50 -11.30 -9.53
CA VAL A 243 2.45 -10.21 -9.22
C VAL A 243 3.02 -10.34 -7.81
N VAL A 244 2.18 -10.67 -6.83
CA VAL A 244 2.58 -10.83 -5.43
C VAL A 244 3.53 -12.02 -5.27
N ARG A 245 3.24 -13.16 -5.91
CA ARG A 245 4.10 -14.35 -5.92
C ARG A 245 5.33 -14.22 -6.82
N GLY A 246 5.56 -13.05 -7.42
CA GLY A 246 6.75 -12.79 -8.24
C GLY A 246 6.73 -13.44 -9.62
N ARG A 247 5.57 -13.93 -10.10
CA ARG A 247 5.42 -14.32 -11.50
C ARG A 247 5.45 -13.06 -12.36
N THR A 248 6.60 -12.78 -12.95
CA THR A 248 6.71 -11.73 -13.97
C THR A 248 5.97 -12.15 -15.24
N VAL A 249 5.34 -11.19 -15.92
CA VAL A 249 4.54 -11.33 -17.16
C VAL A 249 5.27 -12.07 -18.30
N ARG A 250 6.58 -12.28 -18.19
CA ARG A 250 7.41 -12.94 -19.21
C ARG A 250 7.37 -14.47 -19.24
N SER A 251 6.39 -15.11 -18.60
CA SER A 251 6.17 -16.55 -18.70
C SER A 251 4.87 -16.91 -19.44
N SER A 252 4.60 -16.29 -20.59
CA SER A 252 3.79 -16.95 -21.59
C SER A 252 4.66 -18.03 -22.24
N ARG A 253 4.46 -19.30 -21.85
CA ARG A 253 4.92 -20.43 -22.64
C ARG A 253 4.17 -20.36 -23.97
N ARG A 254 4.81 -19.79 -24.99
CA ARG A 254 4.40 -19.99 -26.38
C ARG A 254 4.49 -21.50 -26.63
N PRO A 255 3.42 -22.19 -27.06
CA PRO A 255 3.56 -23.54 -27.55
C PRO A 255 4.55 -23.48 -28.72
N ARG A 256 5.62 -24.25 -28.63
CA ARG A 256 6.45 -24.53 -29.80
C ARG A 256 5.53 -25.26 -30.78
N PRO A 257 5.42 -24.84 -32.05
CA PRO A 257 4.65 -25.61 -33.02
C PRO A 257 5.35 -26.97 -33.14
N ASP A 258 4.67 -28.03 -32.71
CA ASP A 258 5.10 -29.39 -32.96
C ASP A 258 5.00 -29.64 -34.46
N GLY A 259 6.17 -29.68 -35.10
CA GLY A 259 6.35 -30.27 -36.41
C GLY A 259 6.84 -31.69 -36.24
N ALA A 260 5.98 -32.65 -36.60
CA ALA A 260 6.31 -33.96 -37.17
C ALA A 260 5.01 -34.59 -37.70
#